data_AF-A0A8J5CD42-F1
#
_entry.id   AF-A0A8J5CD42-F1
#
_cell.length_a   1.000
_cell.length_b   1.000
_cell.length_c   1.000
_cell.angle_alpha   90.00
_cell.angle_beta   90.00
_cell.angle_gamma   90.00
#
_symmetry.space_group_name_H-M   'P 1'
#
loop_
_entity.id
_entity.type
_entity.pdbx_description
1 polymer ?
#
loop_
_entity_poly.entity_id
_entity_poly.type
_entity_poly.pdbx_seq_one_letter_code
_entity_poly.pdbx_strand_id
1 'polypeptide(L)'
;MSALPTPHPLPLATNASSPAAARPAVILPGLGNNTADYKFLTLVLREAYGIPSVVAKVSRVDWLRNAAGLLSPNYWRGSLCPRPVLDWYLERVDEAVTEANELLADGGKISLIGHSAGGWLGRLYFEEFGTSNISLLLTLGTPHLPPPKGLPGVIDQTRGLLDYVNKNCAPAVYTPELKYVCIAGRYIEGARLIGTSNGASHNKISTGEDNSKAESITDNGNGKLPPAAPSLRARLIGQGYKQVCGKAEVWGDGVVPEVSAHLEGALNISLDGVYHSPFGSDDTLRPWYGSPSVLEKWVHHLT
;
A
#
# COMPACT_ATOMS: atom_id res chain seq x y z
N MET A 1 -40.37 -32.76 55.61
CA MET A 1 -40.52 -31.56 54.77
C MET A 1 -39.22 -30.77 54.89
N SER A 2 -38.28 -30.99 53.96
CA SER A 2 -36.97 -30.32 53.96
C SER A 2 -37.05 -29.02 53.16
N ALA A 3 -36.60 -27.91 53.74
CA ALA A 3 -36.43 -26.65 53.04
C ALA A 3 -35.10 -26.65 52.27
N LEU A 4 -35.14 -26.31 50.99
CA LEU A 4 -33.97 -26.15 50.12
C LEU A 4 -33.24 -24.83 50.44
N PRO A 5 -31.89 -24.79 50.35
CA PRO A 5 -31.15 -23.55 50.53
C PRO A 5 -31.22 -22.68 49.27
N THR A 6 -31.38 -21.36 49.47
CA THR A 6 -31.35 -20.33 48.42
C THR A 6 -29.95 -20.19 47.81
N PRO A 7 -29.83 -19.99 46.48
CA PRO A 7 -28.53 -19.83 45.84
C PRO A 7 -27.96 -18.42 46.07
N HIS A 8 -26.68 -18.34 46.45
CA HIS A 8 -25.92 -17.09 46.43
C HIS A 8 -25.56 -16.71 44.98
N PRO A 9 -25.60 -15.43 44.60
CA PRO A 9 -25.13 -15.01 43.30
C PRO A 9 -23.59 -15.09 43.27
N LEU A 10 -23.05 -15.77 42.25
CA LEU A 10 -21.63 -15.75 41.93
C LEU A 10 -21.23 -14.34 41.48
N PRO A 11 -20.08 -13.80 41.92
CA PRO A 11 -19.58 -12.55 41.40
C PRO A 11 -19.25 -12.74 39.92
N LEU A 12 -19.85 -11.93 39.04
CA LEU A 12 -19.42 -11.80 37.66
C LEU A 12 -17.98 -11.28 37.68
N ALA A 13 -17.03 -12.12 37.29
CA ALA A 13 -15.67 -11.68 36.99
C ALA A 13 -15.72 -10.84 35.71
N THR A 14 -15.89 -9.53 35.85
CA THR A 14 -15.59 -8.60 34.78
C THR A 14 -14.07 -8.46 34.71
N ASN A 15 -13.43 -9.29 33.87
CA ASN A 15 -12.09 -8.98 33.36
C ASN A 15 -12.21 -7.78 32.42
N ALA A 16 -12.36 -6.58 32.99
CA ALA A 16 -12.08 -5.35 32.27
C ALA A 16 -10.56 -5.26 32.18
N SER A 17 -9.97 -5.78 31.10
CA SER A 17 -8.63 -5.33 30.72
C SER A 17 -8.70 -3.82 30.59
N SER A 18 -7.86 -3.10 31.32
CA SER A 18 -7.67 -1.66 31.08
C SER A 18 -7.53 -1.44 29.57
N PRO A 19 -8.26 -0.47 28.97
CA PRO A 19 -8.09 -0.19 27.56
C PRO A 19 -6.60 0.05 27.31
N ALA A 20 -6.01 -0.73 26.40
CA ALA A 20 -4.62 -0.53 26.01
C ALA A 20 -4.46 0.95 25.65
N ALA A 21 -3.45 1.62 26.22
CA ALA A 21 -3.24 3.02 25.98
C ALA A 21 -3.15 3.26 24.47
N ALA A 22 -3.98 4.18 23.96
CA ALA A 22 -4.04 4.44 22.53
C ALA A 22 -2.65 4.83 22.02
N ARG A 23 -2.15 4.08 21.04
CA ARG A 23 -0.89 4.35 20.37
C ARG A 23 -1.17 5.30 19.19
N PRO A 24 -0.75 6.58 19.25
CA PRO A 24 -0.96 7.52 18.17
C PRO A 24 -0.31 7.03 16.87
N ALA A 25 -0.93 7.34 15.74
CA ALA A 25 -0.44 6.96 14.42
C ALA A 25 -0.01 8.17 13.59
N VAL A 26 1.18 8.11 13.00
CA VAL A 26 1.67 9.10 12.02
C VAL A 26 1.47 8.54 10.61
N ILE A 27 0.66 9.22 9.80
CA ILE A 27 0.40 8.83 8.41
C ILE A 27 1.41 9.53 7.50
N LEU A 28 2.11 8.74 6.69
CA LEU A 28 3.11 9.19 5.72
C LEU A 28 2.52 9.10 4.30
N PRO A 29 2.19 10.24 3.67
CA PRO A 29 1.58 10.24 2.35
C PRO A 29 2.48 9.74 1.23
N GLY A 30 1.87 9.06 0.26
CA GLY A 30 2.50 8.64 -0.98
C GLY A 30 2.71 9.76 -2.01
N LEU A 31 3.57 9.49 -2.99
CA LEU A 31 3.90 10.40 -4.09
C LEU A 31 2.62 10.89 -4.80
N GLY A 32 2.46 12.21 -4.91
CA GLY A 32 1.31 12.83 -5.58
C GLY A 32 0.07 13.02 -4.69
N ASN A 33 0.09 12.52 -3.45
CA ASN A 33 -0.96 12.83 -2.46
C ASN A 33 -0.65 14.11 -1.68
N ASN A 34 -1.67 14.72 -1.08
CA ASN A 34 -1.51 15.74 -0.04
C ASN A 34 -2.10 15.26 1.31
N THR A 35 -1.88 16.03 2.37
CA THR A 35 -2.39 15.77 3.71
C THR A 35 -3.92 15.58 3.76
N ALA A 36 -4.68 16.38 3.00
CA ALA A 36 -6.15 16.35 3.02
C ALA A 36 -6.72 15.04 2.46
N ASP A 37 -5.98 14.34 1.61
CA ASP A 37 -6.38 13.06 1.02
C ASP A 37 -6.61 11.96 2.08
N TYR A 38 -6.01 12.10 3.28
CA TYR A 38 -6.11 11.13 4.37
C TYR A 38 -7.11 11.54 5.45
N LYS A 39 -7.84 12.66 5.26
CA LYS A 39 -8.78 13.19 6.27
C LYS A 39 -9.84 12.18 6.68
N PHE A 40 -10.35 11.39 5.74
CA PHE A 40 -11.34 10.37 6.07
C PHE A 40 -10.73 9.25 6.94
N LEU A 41 -9.52 8.79 6.59
CA LEU A 41 -8.81 7.77 7.37
C LEU A 41 -8.54 8.25 8.81
N THR A 42 -8.10 9.51 8.99
CA THR A 42 -7.87 10.06 10.33
C THR A 42 -9.16 10.18 11.14
N LEU A 43 -10.27 10.59 10.51
CA LEU A 43 -11.58 10.63 11.15
C LEU A 43 -12.02 9.24 11.61
N VAL A 44 -11.90 8.21 10.77
CA VAL A 44 -12.33 6.86 11.14
C VAL A 44 -11.42 6.27 12.22
N LEU A 45 -10.09 6.44 12.13
CA LEU A 45 -9.15 5.99 13.18
C LEU A 45 -9.50 6.61 14.53
N ARG A 46 -9.81 7.90 14.57
CA ARG A 46 -10.18 8.61 15.80
C ARG A 46 -11.54 8.18 16.32
N GLU A 47 -12.58 8.31 15.51
CA GLU A 47 -13.97 8.21 15.98
C GLU A 47 -14.42 6.75 16.17
N ALA A 48 -13.96 5.82 15.32
CA ALA A 48 -14.36 4.42 15.39
C ALA A 48 -13.41 3.55 16.22
N TYR A 49 -12.12 3.91 16.26
CA TYR A 49 -11.08 3.07 16.89
C TYR A 49 -10.35 3.75 18.04
N GLY A 50 -10.63 5.02 18.34
CA GLY A 50 -9.98 5.74 19.44
C GLY A 50 -8.47 5.94 19.24
N ILE A 51 -7.99 5.92 17.99
CA ILE A 51 -6.57 6.08 17.63
C ILE A 51 -6.34 7.53 17.19
N PRO A 52 -5.67 8.37 17.99
CA PRO A 52 -5.25 9.69 17.55
C PRO A 52 -4.27 9.56 16.39
N SER A 53 -4.39 10.41 15.39
CA SER A 53 -3.52 10.33 14.22
C SER A 53 -3.11 11.69 13.70
N VAL A 54 -1.83 11.81 13.32
CA VAL A 54 -1.24 12.99 12.68
C VAL A 54 -0.85 12.60 11.25
N VAL A 55 -1.02 13.51 10.29
CA VAL A 55 -0.61 13.28 8.89
C VAL A 55 0.54 14.23 8.57
N ALA A 56 1.63 13.73 7.99
CA ALA A 56 2.72 14.58 7.53
C ALA A 56 2.20 15.69 6.59
N LYS A 57 2.65 16.92 6.83
CA LYS A 57 2.16 18.13 6.15
C LYS A 57 2.78 18.25 4.76
N VAL A 58 2.14 17.64 3.77
CA VAL A 58 2.60 17.64 2.37
C VAL A 58 1.51 18.14 1.44
N SER A 59 1.93 18.87 0.41
CA SER A 59 1.11 19.35 -0.69
C SER A 59 1.49 18.65 -1.99
N ARG A 60 0.59 18.69 -2.97
CA ARG A 60 0.86 18.16 -4.31
C ARG A 60 2.06 18.84 -4.98
N VAL A 61 2.24 20.13 -4.71
CA VAL A 61 3.33 20.95 -5.28
C VAL A 61 4.68 20.59 -4.66
N ASP A 62 4.71 20.14 -3.40
CA ASP A 62 5.96 19.71 -2.76
C ASP A 62 6.62 18.55 -3.51
N TRP A 63 5.82 17.64 -4.10
CA TRP A 63 6.35 16.54 -4.91
C TRP A 63 7.04 16.99 -6.19
N LEU A 64 6.79 18.21 -6.69
CA LEU A 64 7.54 18.78 -7.81
C LEU A 64 9.01 19.05 -7.44
N ARG A 65 9.35 19.13 -6.15
CA ARG A 65 10.75 19.22 -5.71
C ARG A 65 11.55 17.98 -6.10
N ASN A 66 10.90 16.82 -6.25
CA ASN A 66 11.56 15.62 -6.78
C ASN A 66 11.97 15.80 -8.25
N ALA A 67 11.31 16.70 -9.00
CA ALA A 67 11.68 17.07 -10.35
C ALA A 67 12.90 18.02 -10.41
N ALA A 68 13.25 18.70 -9.31
CA ALA A 68 14.52 19.44 -9.23
C ALA A 68 15.74 18.52 -9.43
N GLY A 69 15.56 17.22 -9.15
CA GLY A 69 16.54 16.20 -9.50
C GLY A 69 16.88 16.14 -11.00
N LEU A 70 16.00 16.54 -11.92
CA LEU A 70 16.25 16.53 -13.38
C LEU A 70 17.51 17.31 -13.79
N LEU A 71 17.92 18.29 -12.98
CA LEU A 71 19.12 19.10 -13.21
C LEU A 71 20.41 18.39 -12.77
N SER A 72 20.32 17.25 -12.08
CA SER A 72 21.45 16.49 -11.56
C SER A 72 21.87 15.37 -12.53
N PRO A 73 23.18 15.21 -12.83
CA PRO A 73 23.68 14.05 -13.57
C PRO A 73 23.36 12.71 -12.89
N ASN A 74 23.22 12.69 -11.56
CA ASN A 74 22.84 11.49 -10.81
C ASN A 74 21.40 11.04 -11.09
N TYR A 75 20.50 11.98 -11.42
CA TYR A 75 19.12 11.64 -11.79
C TYR A 75 19.08 10.83 -13.08
N TRP A 76 19.83 11.28 -14.10
CA TRP A 76 19.93 10.59 -15.38
C TRP A 76 20.67 9.26 -15.28
N ARG A 77 21.62 9.15 -14.35
CA ARG A 77 22.29 7.88 -14.00
C ARG A 77 21.44 6.94 -13.14
N GLY A 78 20.31 7.39 -12.58
CA GLY A 78 19.52 6.60 -11.64
C GLY A 78 20.29 6.27 -10.36
N SER A 79 21.09 7.21 -9.87
CA SER A 79 21.95 7.07 -8.70
C SER A 79 21.74 8.22 -7.71
N LEU A 80 20.49 8.70 -7.55
CA LEU A 80 20.17 9.71 -6.56
C LEU A 80 20.42 9.18 -5.15
N CYS A 81 20.95 10.06 -4.28
CA CYS A 81 21.01 9.83 -2.85
C CYS A 81 19.82 10.53 -2.17
N PRO A 82 19.34 10.02 -1.02
CA PRO A 82 18.25 10.65 -0.28
C PRO A 82 18.52 12.11 0.07
N ARG A 83 19.70 12.42 0.60
CA ARG A 83 20.13 13.78 0.90
C ARG A 83 20.73 14.44 -0.36
N PRO A 84 20.35 15.67 -0.72
CA PRO A 84 19.31 16.53 -0.11
C PRO A 84 17.91 16.36 -0.73
N VAL A 85 17.72 15.41 -1.66
CA VAL A 85 16.49 15.28 -2.48
C VAL A 85 15.21 15.12 -1.64
N LEU A 86 15.32 14.42 -0.51
CA LEU A 86 14.21 14.03 0.35
C LEU A 86 14.16 14.81 1.67
N ASP A 87 15.04 15.80 1.88
CA ASP A 87 15.13 16.59 3.12
C ASP A 87 13.77 17.17 3.50
N TRP A 88 13.11 17.82 2.54
CA TRP A 88 11.80 18.44 2.73
C TRP A 88 10.74 17.43 3.19
N TYR A 89 10.81 16.16 2.78
CA TYR A 89 9.83 15.16 3.19
C TYR A 89 10.16 14.65 4.58
N LEU A 90 11.44 14.35 4.85
CA LEU A 90 11.92 13.90 6.15
C LEU A 90 11.63 14.94 7.25
N GLU A 91 11.80 16.24 6.96
CA GLU A 91 11.40 17.32 7.86
C GLU A 91 9.90 17.24 8.21
N ARG A 92 9.02 16.98 7.23
CA ARG A 92 7.57 16.86 7.48
C ARG A 92 7.18 15.59 8.23
N VAL A 93 7.96 14.53 8.07
CA VAL A 93 7.81 13.32 8.90
C VAL A 93 8.21 13.62 10.34
N ASP A 94 9.35 14.28 10.54
CA ASP A 94 9.86 14.61 11.86
C ASP A 94 8.93 15.55 12.65
N GLU A 95 8.40 16.58 11.98
CA GLU A 95 7.37 17.46 12.54
C GLU A 95 6.11 16.67 12.97
N ALA A 96 5.66 15.71 12.15
CA ALA A 96 4.47 14.91 12.44
C ALA A 96 4.71 13.87 13.54
N VAL A 97 5.91 13.31 13.61
CA VAL A 97 6.36 12.43 14.71
C VAL A 97 6.41 13.22 16.02
N THR A 98 6.92 14.45 15.99
CA THR A 98 6.93 15.35 17.16
C THR A 98 5.52 15.64 17.65
N GLU A 99 4.61 16.04 16.75
CA GLU A 99 3.19 16.29 17.08
C GLU A 99 2.50 15.03 17.62
N ALA A 100 2.79 13.85 17.10
CA ALA A 100 2.21 12.59 17.60
C ALA A 100 2.79 12.17 18.96
N ASN A 101 4.06 12.50 19.25
CA ASN A 101 4.66 12.23 20.56
C ASN A 101 4.01 13.06 21.68
N GLU A 102 3.53 14.28 21.38
CA GLU A 102 2.79 15.12 22.33
C GLU A 102 1.45 14.49 22.75
N LEU A 103 0.95 13.50 22.00
CA LEU A 103 -0.28 12.76 22.29
C LEU A 103 -0.04 11.48 23.12
N LEU A 104 1.21 11.11 23.40
CA LEU A 104 1.55 9.91 24.13
C LEU A 104 1.26 10.05 25.63
N ALA A 105 0.81 8.95 26.24
CA ALA A 105 0.94 8.76 27.68
C ALA A 105 2.40 8.41 28.04
N ASP A 106 2.78 8.61 29.30
CA ASP A 106 4.15 8.33 29.79
C ASP A 106 4.64 6.93 29.39
N GLY A 107 5.81 6.87 28.75
CA GLY A 107 6.43 5.62 28.29
C GLY A 107 5.78 4.98 27.05
N GLY A 108 4.83 5.65 26.40
CA GLY A 108 4.21 5.20 25.17
C GLY A 108 5.15 5.25 23.94
N LYS A 109 4.73 4.59 22.87
CA LYS A 109 5.36 4.64 21.55
C LYS A 109 4.31 4.95 20.49
N ILE A 110 4.70 5.53 19.36
CA ILE A 110 3.82 5.76 18.21
C ILE A 110 3.89 4.60 17.18
N SER A 111 2.95 4.62 16.24
CA SER A 111 2.98 3.84 14.99
C SER A 111 3.17 4.78 13.79
N LEU A 112 3.79 4.30 12.72
CA LEU A 112 3.76 4.96 11.41
C LEU A 112 2.92 4.13 10.43
N ILE A 113 2.13 4.82 9.62
CA ILE A 113 1.33 4.26 8.53
C ILE A 113 1.85 4.87 7.23
N GLY A 114 2.66 4.11 6.48
CA GLY A 114 3.19 4.55 5.20
C GLY A 114 2.33 4.09 4.02
N HIS A 115 1.78 5.04 3.25
CA HIS A 115 1.05 4.71 2.02
C HIS A 115 1.95 4.90 0.80
N SER A 116 1.97 3.90 -0.11
CA SER A 116 2.74 3.97 -1.35
C SER A 116 4.19 4.38 -1.06
N ALA A 117 4.70 5.46 -1.66
CA ALA A 117 6.05 5.95 -1.39
C ALA A 117 6.34 6.27 0.08
N GLY A 118 5.33 6.65 0.86
CA GLY A 118 5.47 6.98 2.28
C GLY A 118 6.01 5.81 3.12
N GLY A 119 5.77 4.56 2.73
CA GLY A 119 6.27 3.40 3.49
C GLY A 119 7.78 3.20 3.36
N TRP A 120 8.35 3.30 2.17
CA TRP A 120 9.81 3.20 2.02
C TRP A 120 10.52 4.48 2.48
N LEU A 121 9.85 5.64 2.44
CA LEU A 121 10.32 6.87 3.08
C LEU A 121 10.31 6.73 4.61
N GLY A 122 9.36 6.01 5.20
CA GLY A 122 9.36 5.66 6.61
C GLY A 122 10.57 4.80 7.01
N ARG A 123 10.98 3.87 6.14
CA ARG A 123 12.22 3.08 6.35
C ARG A 123 13.46 3.97 6.37
N LEU A 124 13.53 4.92 5.44
CA LEU A 124 14.60 5.91 5.41
C LEU A 124 14.60 6.77 6.67
N TYR A 125 13.43 7.21 7.13
CA TYR A 125 13.32 7.96 8.39
C TYR A 125 13.84 7.15 9.58
N PHE A 126 13.53 5.86 9.68
CA PHE A 126 14.05 5.00 10.75
C PHE A 126 15.57 4.91 10.74
N GLU A 127 16.17 4.82 9.55
CA GLU A 127 17.62 4.75 9.40
C GLU A 127 18.31 6.06 9.82
N GLU A 128 17.72 7.22 9.47
CA GLU A 128 18.37 8.51 9.71
C GLU A 128 18.05 9.13 11.08
N PHE A 129 16.88 8.86 11.64
CA PHE A 129 16.38 9.49 12.87
C PHE A 129 16.20 8.50 14.03
N GLY A 130 16.27 7.19 13.76
CA GLY A 130 16.09 6.13 14.75
C GLY A 130 14.63 5.76 15.00
N THR A 131 14.42 4.81 15.91
CA THR A 131 13.11 4.17 16.18
C THR A 131 12.75 4.09 17.65
N SER A 132 13.45 4.82 18.54
CA SER A 132 13.33 4.66 19.99
C SER A 132 11.90 4.87 20.51
N ASN A 133 11.18 5.86 19.98
CA ASN A 133 9.79 6.20 20.29
C ASN A 133 8.76 5.52 19.37
N ILE A 134 9.19 4.60 18.49
CA ILE A 134 8.36 3.97 17.48
C ILE A 134 8.29 2.46 17.74
N SER A 135 7.11 1.88 17.53
CA SER A 135 6.88 0.43 17.73
C SER A 135 6.39 -0.29 16.48
N LEU A 136 5.96 0.45 15.45
CA LEU A 136 5.34 -0.13 14.26
C LEU A 136 5.58 0.75 13.02
N LEU A 137 5.98 0.12 11.92
CA LEU A 137 5.77 0.61 10.56
C LEU A 137 4.74 -0.29 9.87
N LEU A 138 3.54 0.23 9.67
CA LEU A 138 2.50 -0.39 8.86
C LEU A 138 2.52 0.24 7.47
N THR A 139 2.58 -0.56 6.41
CA THR A 139 2.63 -0.06 5.04
C THR A 139 1.41 -0.49 4.23
N LEU A 140 0.91 0.41 3.39
CA LEU A 140 -0.27 0.25 2.56
C LEU A 140 0.15 0.39 1.08
N GLY A 141 0.25 -0.72 0.37
CA GLY A 141 0.62 -0.73 -1.05
C GLY A 141 1.98 -0.09 -1.33
N THR A 142 2.97 -0.25 -0.46
CA THR A 142 4.28 0.39 -0.61
C THR A 142 5.22 -0.43 -1.48
N PRO A 143 5.79 0.10 -2.57
CA PRO A 143 6.82 -0.62 -3.31
C PRO A 143 8.15 -0.59 -2.52
N HIS A 144 8.52 -1.70 -1.89
CA HIS A 144 9.73 -1.80 -1.05
C HIS A 144 11.00 -2.16 -1.83
N LEU A 145 10.85 -2.74 -3.01
CA LEU A 145 11.95 -3.25 -3.83
C LEU A 145 12.13 -2.40 -5.09
N PRO A 146 13.37 -2.04 -5.47
CA PRO A 146 13.62 -1.39 -6.74
C PRO A 146 13.33 -2.34 -7.92
N PRO A 147 13.00 -1.82 -9.11
CA PRO A 147 12.87 -2.67 -10.29
C PRO A 147 14.21 -3.33 -10.65
N PRO A 148 14.20 -4.53 -11.27
CA PRO A 148 15.42 -5.20 -11.68
C PRO A 148 16.21 -4.35 -12.69
N LYS A 149 17.53 -4.25 -12.48
CA LYS A 149 18.42 -3.43 -13.31
C LYS A 149 18.59 -4.04 -14.70
N GLY A 150 18.67 -3.18 -15.72
CA GLY A 150 18.97 -3.58 -17.10
C GLY A 150 17.80 -4.22 -17.87
N LEU A 151 16.59 -4.27 -17.29
CA LEU A 151 15.43 -4.79 -18.01
C LEU A 151 15.00 -3.86 -19.16
N PRO A 152 14.83 -4.37 -20.39
CA PRO A 152 14.41 -3.55 -21.53
C PRO A 152 13.07 -2.83 -21.30
N GLY A 153 13.11 -1.51 -21.48
CA GLY A 153 11.95 -0.63 -21.33
C GLY A 153 11.50 -0.39 -19.89
N VAL A 154 12.30 -0.78 -18.89
CA VAL A 154 12.04 -0.48 -17.47
C VAL A 154 12.93 0.67 -17.05
N ILE A 155 12.32 1.71 -16.47
CA ILE A 155 13.00 2.87 -15.92
C ILE A 155 12.65 2.96 -14.43
N ASP A 156 13.65 2.99 -13.57
CA ASP A 156 13.46 3.25 -12.15
C ASP A 156 12.89 4.66 -11.94
N GLN A 157 11.61 4.73 -11.55
CA GLN A 157 10.89 5.97 -11.30
C GLN A 157 11.43 6.73 -10.08
N THR A 158 12.07 6.03 -9.14
CA THR A 158 12.71 6.63 -7.97
C THR A 158 14.13 7.09 -8.26
N ARG A 159 14.64 6.81 -9.46
CA ARG A 159 15.96 7.23 -9.95
C ARG A 159 17.10 6.87 -8.98
N GLY A 160 17.02 5.67 -8.38
CA GLY A 160 18.03 5.13 -7.47
C GLY A 160 17.70 5.27 -6.00
N LEU A 161 16.70 6.08 -5.61
CA LEU A 161 16.36 6.28 -4.20
C LEU A 161 15.86 4.99 -3.53
N LEU A 162 15.03 4.21 -4.22
CA LEU A 162 14.56 2.93 -3.66
C LEU A 162 15.65 1.86 -3.64
N ASP A 163 16.58 1.88 -4.61
CA ASP A 163 17.79 1.02 -4.58
C ASP A 163 18.69 1.41 -3.40
N TYR A 164 18.80 2.71 -3.09
CA TYR A 164 19.52 3.19 -1.90
C TYR A 164 18.86 2.66 -0.62
N VAL A 165 17.55 2.85 -0.45
CA VAL A 165 16.82 2.40 0.75
C VAL A 165 16.95 0.88 0.92
N ASN A 166 16.81 0.12 -0.17
CA ASN A 166 16.91 -1.33 -0.12
C ASN A 166 18.31 -1.84 0.30
N LYS A 167 19.37 -1.06 0.04
CA LYS A 167 20.75 -1.46 0.36
C LYS A 167 21.25 -0.95 1.71
N ASN A 168 20.78 0.22 2.13
CA ASN A 168 21.37 0.94 3.26
C ASN A 168 20.49 0.94 4.50
N CYS A 169 19.17 0.81 4.37
CA CYS A 169 18.30 0.76 5.54
C CYS A 169 18.28 -0.64 6.15
N ALA A 170 18.18 -0.72 7.48
CA ALA A 170 17.99 -1.98 8.19
C ALA A 170 16.86 -2.85 7.60
N PRO A 171 17.01 -4.19 7.61
CA PRO A 171 15.96 -5.10 7.18
C PRO A 171 14.72 -4.97 8.07
N ALA A 172 13.55 -5.32 7.53
CA ALA A 172 12.34 -5.32 8.34
C ALA A 172 12.42 -6.40 9.43
N VAL A 173 11.75 -6.11 10.54
CA VAL A 173 11.68 -6.99 11.70
C VAL A 173 10.24 -7.10 12.22
N TYR A 174 9.94 -8.19 12.90
CA TYR A 174 8.66 -8.37 13.58
C TYR A 174 8.91 -8.88 15.01
N THR A 175 9.42 -7.99 15.86
CA THR A 175 9.75 -8.28 17.27
C THR A 175 8.79 -7.53 18.23
N PRO A 176 8.82 -7.80 19.54
CA PRO A 176 8.06 -7.01 20.51
C PRO A 176 8.41 -5.52 20.52
N GLU A 177 9.66 -5.15 20.22
CA GLU A 177 10.16 -3.78 20.30
C GLU A 177 9.82 -2.94 19.07
N LEU A 178 9.85 -3.57 17.89
CA LEU A 178 9.58 -2.96 16.59
C LEU A 178 8.96 -3.97 15.64
N LYS A 179 7.85 -3.58 14.99
CA LYS A 179 7.13 -4.41 14.02
C LYS A 179 7.07 -3.73 12.67
N TYR A 180 7.17 -4.54 11.62
CA TYR A 180 6.82 -4.18 10.26
C TYR A 180 5.61 -4.99 9.85
N VAL A 181 4.55 -4.31 9.42
CA VAL A 181 3.36 -4.93 8.83
C VAL A 181 3.21 -4.38 7.42
N CYS A 182 3.26 -5.23 6.41
CA CYS A 182 3.17 -4.82 5.00
C CYS A 182 1.88 -5.36 4.40
N ILE A 183 1.00 -4.44 3.98
CA ILE A 183 -0.31 -4.76 3.43
C ILE A 183 -0.30 -4.50 1.93
N ALA A 184 -0.56 -5.55 1.16
CA ALA A 184 -0.64 -5.54 -0.28
C ALA A 184 -2.09 -5.72 -0.76
N GLY A 185 -2.56 -4.87 -1.65
CA GLY A 185 -3.85 -5.04 -2.32
C GLY A 185 -3.74 -5.92 -3.56
N ARG A 186 -4.76 -6.74 -3.80
CA ARG A 186 -4.94 -7.58 -5.01
C ARG A 186 -6.22 -7.19 -5.72
N TYR A 187 -6.23 -6.00 -6.30
CA TYR A 187 -7.39 -5.45 -7.02
C TYR A 187 -7.49 -5.97 -8.46
N ILE A 188 -6.36 -6.09 -9.16
CA ILE A 188 -6.33 -6.50 -10.55
C ILE A 188 -5.02 -7.21 -10.89
N GLU A 189 -5.11 -8.25 -11.72
CA GLU A 189 -3.95 -8.88 -12.33
C GLU A 189 -3.56 -8.11 -13.60
N GLY A 190 -2.29 -7.69 -13.68
CA GLY A 190 -1.76 -7.05 -14.87
C GLY A 190 -1.63 -8.02 -16.06
N ALA A 191 -1.49 -7.47 -17.26
CA ALA A 191 -1.25 -8.25 -18.47
C ALA A 191 -0.19 -7.60 -19.37
N ARG A 192 0.40 -8.39 -20.28
CA ARG A 192 1.35 -7.87 -21.29
C ARG A 192 0.64 -6.96 -22.29
N LEU A 193 1.34 -5.91 -22.77
CA LEU A 193 0.78 -4.95 -23.73
C LEU A 193 0.49 -5.61 -25.11
N ILE A 194 1.36 -6.50 -25.55
CA ILE A 194 1.25 -7.25 -26.81
C ILE A 194 1.37 -8.74 -26.45
N GLY A 195 0.35 -9.54 -26.81
CA GLY A 195 0.43 -10.98 -26.68
C GLY A 195 1.37 -11.52 -27.77
N THR A 196 2.40 -12.27 -27.39
CA THR A 196 3.05 -13.19 -28.31
C THR A 196 2.08 -14.33 -28.58
N SER A 197 1.10 -14.09 -29.45
CA SER A 197 0.39 -15.19 -30.10
C SER A 197 1.37 -15.82 -31.09
N ASN A 198 2.16 -16.80 -30.64
CA ASN A 198 2.73 -17.79 -31.55
C ASN A 198 1.56 -18.64 -32.07
N GLY A 199 0.89 -18.10 -33.08
CA GLY A 199 -0.18 -18.73 -33.83
C GLY A 199 -0.21 -18.04 -35.18
N ALA A 200 0.54 -18.60 -36.13
CA ALA A 200 0.49 -18.19 -37.52
C ALA A 200 -0.96 -18.26 -38.00
N SER A 201 -1.53 -17.11 -38.37
CA SER A 201 -2.77 -17.06 -39.14
C SER A 201 -2.80 -15.74 -39.89
N HIS A 202 -2.36 -15.80 -41.14
CA HIS A 202 -2.75 -14.85 -42.18
C HIS A 202 -4.28 -14.70 -42.19
N ASN A 203 -4.78 -13.47 -42.16
CA ASN A 203 -5.80 -12.95 -43.10
C ASN A 203 -6.21 -11.53 -42.65
N LYS A 204 -5.96 -10.52 -43.47
CA LYS A 204 -6.73 -10.06 -44.64
C LYS A 204 -7.85 -9.11 -44.21
N ILE A 205 -7.60 -7.83 -44.48
CA ILE A 205 -8.53 -6.72 -44.36
C ILE A 205 -9.76 -7.02 -45.22
N SER A 206 -10.95 -6.88 -44.66
CA SER A 206 -12.19 -6.73 -45.43
C SER A 206 -13.13 -5.76 -44.72
N THR A 207 -13.42 -4.69 -45.44
CA THR A 207 -14.45 -3.68 -45.24
C THR A 207 -15.84 -4.28 -45.51
N GLY A 208 -16.86 -3.87 -44.75
CA GLY A 208 -18.27 -4.11 -45.09
C GLY A 208 -19.21 -3.90 -43.91
N GLU A 209 -20.14 -2.97 -44.07
CA GLU A 209 -21.23 -2.60 -43.14
C GLU A 209 -22.40 -3.61 -43.14
N ASP A 210 -23.21 -3.49 -42.08
CA ASP A 210 -24.66 -3.71 -41.97
C ASP A 210 -25.33 -5.10 -41.77
N ASN A 211 -25.94 -5.19 -40.57
CA ASN A 211 -27.34 -5.51 -40.24
C ASN A 211 -27.81 -6.96 -39.91
N SER A 212 -28.41 -7.05 -38.72
CA SER A 212 -29.46 -7.93 -38.16
C SER A 212 -29.74 -9.34 -38.72
N LYS A 213 -29.67 -10.37 -37.84
CA LYS A 213 -30.84 -11.19 -37.39
C LYS A 213 -30.42 -12.24 -36.35
N ALA A 214 -31.38 -12.58 -35.47
CA ALA A 214 -31.28 -13.62 -34.44
C ALA A 214 -31.83 -14.97 -34.95
N GLU A 215 -31.27 -16.07 -34.43
CA GLU A 215 -31.81 -17.45 -34.22
C GLU A 215 -30.61 -18.43 -34.15
N SER A 216 -30.68 -19.65 -33.62
CA SER A 216 -31.08 -20.18 -32.31
C SER A 216 -30.40 -21.56 -32.17
N ILE A 217 -29.87 -21.89 -30.98
CA ILE A 217 -29.72 -23.23 -30.34
C ILE A 217 -28.97 -24.36 -31.09
N THR A 218 -27.88 -24.89 -30.50
CA THR A 218 -27.76 -26.29 -29.97
C THR A 218 -26.40 -26.57 -29.29
N ASP A 219 -26.51 -26.89 -27.99
CA ASP A 219 -25.89 -27.94 -27.15
C ASP A 219 -24.41 -28.43 -27.25
N ASN A 220 -23.88 -28.63 -26.05
CA ASN A 220 -22.89 -29.60 -25.54
C ASN A 220 -21.41 -29.58 -25.97
N GLY A 221 -20.57 -29.17 -25.00
CA GLY A 221 -19.15 -29.52 -24.95
C GLY A 221 -18.50 -28.97 -23.69
N ASN A 222 -18.07 -29.86 -22.80
CA ASN A 222 -17.38 -29.60 -21.53
C ASN A 222 -15.98 -28.96 -21.76
N GLY A 223 -15.96 -27.74 -22.29
CA GLY A 223 -14.77 -26.95 -22.53
C GLY A 223 -14.66 -25.88 -21.47
N LYS A 224 -13.63 -25.95 -20.62
CA LYS A 224 -13.19 -24.80 -19.84
C LYS A 224 -12.96 -23.66 -20.84
N LEU A 225 -13.88 -22.68 -20.89
CA LEU A 225 -13.77 -21.56 -21.81
C LEU A 225 -12.34 -21.01 -21.69
N PRO A 226 -11.61 -20.82 -22.80
CA PRO A 226 -10.31 -20.19 -22.71
C PRO A 226 -10.47 -18.88 -21.94
N PRO A 227 -9.55 -18.57 -21.00
CA PRO A 227 -9.68 -17.38 -20.19
C PRO A 227 -9.90 -16.18 -21.10
N ALA A 228 -10.92 -15.38 -20.78
CA ALA A 228 -11.26 -14.20 -21.56
C ALA A 228 -10.01 -13.36 -21.79
N ALA A 229 -9.83 -12.84 -23.01
CA ALA A 229 -8.65 -12.06 -23.35
C ALA A 229 -8.46 -10.91 -22.33
N PRO A 230 -7.22 -10.63 -21.88
CA PRO A 230 -7.01 -9.58 -20.88
C PRO A 230 -7.52 -8.23 -21.35
N SER A 231 -8.26 -7.54 -20.48
CA SER A 231 -8.82 -6.22 -20.75
C SER A 231 -7.73 -5.18 -21.05
N LEU A 232 -8.08 -4.11 -21.78
CA LEU A 232 -7.16 -3.00 -22.03
C LEU A 232 -6.63 -2.40 -20.72
N ARG A 233 -7.48 -2.31 -19.69
CA ARG A 233 -7.10 -1.86 -18.35
C ARG A 233 -6.01 -2.74 -17.73
N ALA A 234 -6.17 -4.07 -17.79
CA ALA A 234 -5.17 -5.01 -17.28
C ALA A 234 -3.82 -4.86 -18.01
N ARG A 235 -3.85 -4.60 -19.33
CA ARG A 235 -2.61 -4.39 -20.12
C ARG A 235 -1.89 -3.10 -19.75
N LEU A 236 -2.62 -2.00 -19.56
CA LEU A 236 -2.05 -0.72 -19.13
C LEU A 236 -1.45 -0.83 -17.73
N ILE A 237 -2.18 -1.43 -16.79
CA ILE A 237 -1.70 -1.66 -15.41
C ILE A 237 -0.50 -2.60 -15.41
N GLY A 238 -0.52 -3.66 -16.21
CA GLY A 238 0.62 -4.57 -16.36
C GLY A 238 1.89 -3.87 -16.85
N GLN A 239 1.79 -2.83 -17.69
CA GLN A 239 2.98 -2.02 -17.99
C GLN A 239 3.47 -1.20 -16.80
N GLY A 240 2.57 -0.65 -15.99
CA GLY A 240 2.94 -0.01 -14.73
C GLY A 240 3.66 -0.98 -13.79
N TYR A 241 3.11 -2.18 -13.60
CA TYR A 241 3.74 -3.23 -12.79
C TYR A 241 5.11 -3.64 -13.31
N LYS A 242 5.28 -3.70 -14.63
CA LYS A 242 6.59 -3.94 -15.23
C LYS A 242 7.60 -2.86 -14.84
N GLN A 243 7.19 -1.59 -14.75
CA GLN A 243 8.09 -0.52 -14.29
C GLN A 243 8.49 -0.67 -12.82
N VAL A 244 7.64 -1.28 -11.98
CA VAL A 244 7.89 -1.42 -10.54
C VAL A 244 8.66 -2.70 -10.19
N CYS A 245 8.25 -3.85 -10.74
CA CYS A 245 8.79 -5.17 -10.37
C CYS A 245 9.44 -5.94 -11.54
N GLY A 246 9.45 -5.38 -12.75
CA GLY A 246 9.97 -6.03 -13.96
C GLY A 246 9.02 -7.03 -14.61
N LYS A 247 7.85 -7.31 -14.02
CA LYS A 247 6.84 -8.26 -14.53
C LYS A 247 5.51 -7.56 -14.79
N ALA A 248 4.86 -7.91 -15.90
CA ALA A 248 3.55 -7.35 -16.26
C ALA A 248 2.37 -8.20 -15.77
N GLU A 249 2.55 -9.51 -15.64
CA GLU A 249 1.52 -10.49 -15.29
C GLU A 249 1.65 -10.86 -13.81
N VAL A 250 1.24 -9.93 -12.96
CA VAL A 250 1.27 -10.07 -11.50
C VAL A 250 0.04 -9.40 -10.91
N TRP A 251 -0.40 -9.87 -9.75
CA TRP A 251 -1.43 -9.21 -8.94
C TRP A 251 -0.89 -7.94 -8.30
N GLY A 252 -1.77 -6.96 -8.14
CA GLY A 252 -1.49 -5.76 -7.35
C GLY A 252 -2.73 -4.90 -7.17
N ASP A 253 -2.54 -3.73 -6.59
CA ASP A 253 -3.61 -2.82 -6.16
C ASP A 253 -4.03 -1.79 -7.24
N GLY A 254 -3.66 -2.05 -8.50
CA GLY A 254 -3.74 -1.14 -9.63
C GLY A 254 -2.54 -0.21 -9.85
N VAL A 255 -1.61 -0.08 -8.89
CA VAL A 255 -0.38 0.73 -9.02
C VAL A 255 0.86 -0.04 -8.61
N VAL A 256 0.82 -0.68 -7.43
CA VAL A 256 1.93 -1.43 -6.85
C VAL A 256 1.64 -2.93 -6.95
N PRO A 257 2.55 -3.71 -7.56
CA PRO A 257 2.48 -5.17 -7.54
C PRO A 257 2.59 -5.72 -6.11
N GLU A 258 1.82 -6.74 -5.80
CA GLU A 258 1.85 -7.46 -4.51
C GLU A 258 3.28 -7.91 -4.16
N VAL A 259 4.01 -8.44 -5.15
CA VAL A 259 5.39 -8.91 -5.00
C VAL A 259 6.38 -7.82 -4.59
N SER A 260 6.05 -6.55 -4.84
CA SER A 260 6.84 -5.39 -4.41
C SER A 260 6.30 -4.77 -3.13
N ALA A 261 5.07 -5.08 -2.73
CA ALA A 261 4.43 -4.61 -1.52
C ALA A 261 4.81 -5.40 -0.28
N HIS A 262 5.30 -6.63 -0.45
CA HIS A 262 5.84 -7.43 0.63
C HIS A 262 7.33 -7.13 0.88
N LEU A 263 7.72 -7.30 2.15
CA LEU A 263 9.08 -7.10 2.60
C LEU A 263 9.52 -8.27 3.49
N GLU A 264 10.69 -8.84 3.20
CA GLU A 264 11.26 -9.93 4.00
C GLU A 264 11.50 -9.47 5.44
N GLY A 265 11.13 -10.32 6.41
CA GLY A 265 11.21 -10.02 7.85
C GLY A 265 10.00 -9.28 8.43
N ALA A 266 9.09 -8.79 7.59
CA ALA A 266 7.81 -8.21 8.01
C ALA A 266 6.69 -9.26 8.11
N LEU A 267 5.62 -8.94 8.85
CA LEU A 267 4.33 -9.59 8.67
C LEU A 267 3.71 -9.10 7.36
N ASN A 268 3.60 -9.98 6.36
CA ASN A 268 3.08 -9.67 5.04
C ASN A 268 1.63 -10.14 4.89
N ILE A 269 0.73 -9.25 4.47
CA ILE A 269 -0.72 -9.49 4.38
C ILE A 269 -1.21 -9.07 2.99
N SER A 270 -1.88 -9.97 2.30
CA SER A 270 -2.53 -9.69 1.02
C SER A 270 -4.04 -9.57 1.18
N LEU A 271 -4.65 -8.52 0.62
CA LEU A 271 -6.08 -8.27 0.68
C LEU A 271 -6.68 -8.23 -0.73
N ASP A 272 -7.57 -9.18 -1.02
CA ASP A 272 -8.28 -9.24 -2.31
C ASP A 272 -9.24 -8.06 -2.50
N GLY A 273 -9.30 -7.55 -3.73
CA GLY A 273 -10.18 -6.46 -4.13
C GLY A 273 -9.76 -5.06 -3.65
N VAL A 274 -8.61 -4.92 -2.97
CA VAL A 274 -8.16 -3.65 -2.40
C VAL A 274 -7.34 -2.83 -3.40
N TYR A 275 -7.84 -1.65 -3.71
CA TYR A 275 -7.25 -0.67 -4.62
C TYR A 275 -6.24 0.26 -3.92
N HIS A 276 -5.32 0.82 -4.71
CA HIS A 276 -4.18 1.56 -4.21
C HIS A 276 -4.54 2.82 -3.41
N SER A 277 -5.37 3.68 -4.00
CA SER A 277 -5.42 5.10 -3.61
C SER A 277 -6.81 5.51 -3.15
N PRO A 278 -6.92 6.49 -2.22
CA PRO A 278 -8.20 7.13 -1.93
C PRO A 278 -8.79 7.82 -3.18
N PHE A 279 -7.97 8.19 -4.17
CA PHE A 279 -8.46 8.79 -5.42
C PHE A 279 -9.12 7.78 -6.34
N GLY A 280 -10.39 8.02 -6.63
CA GLY A 280 -11.18 7.12 -7.45
C GLY A 280 -11.55 5.84 -6.71
N SER A 281 -11.30 5.74 -5.41
CA SER A 281 -11.92 4.72 -4.58
C SER A 281 -13.41 5.02 -4.44
N ASP A 282 -14.20 3.96 -4.34
CA ASP A 282 -15.50 3.99 -3.72
C ASP A 282 -15.52 2.86 -2.69
N ASP A 283 -16.12 3.06 -1.52
CA ASP A 283 -16.05 2.10 -0.40
C ASP A 283 -16.76 0.75 -0.68
N THR A 284 -17.21 0.52 -1.93
CA THR A 284 -18.05 -0.61 -2.32
C THR A 284 -17.40 -1.47 -3.42
N LEU A 285 -17.36 -0.97 -4.65
CA LEU A 285 -16.83 -1.63 -5.85
C LEU A 285 -15.31 -1.49 -5.98
N ARG A 286 -14.71 -0.47 -5.36
CA ARG A 286 -13.27 -0.22 -5.41
C ARG A 286 -12.76 0.33 -4.08
N PRO A 287 -12.84 -0.47 -3.01
CA PRO A 287 -12.38 -0.04 -1.71
C PRO A 287 -10.85 0.10 -1.73
N TRP A 288 -10.35 1.13 -1.07
CA TRP A 288 -8.92 1.32 -0.84
C TRP A 288 -8.53 0.90 0.57
N TYR A 289 -7.25 0.95 0.91
CA TYR A 289 -6.76 0.52 2.23
C TYR A 289 -7.46 1.20 3.42
N GLY A 290 -7.89 2.45 3.28
CA GLY A 290 -8.61 3.20 4.32
C GLY A 290 -10.14 3.17 4.21
N SER A 291 -10.71 2.41 3.26
CA SER A 291 -12.15 2.15 3.24
C SER A 291 -12.58 1.38 4.49
N PRO A 292 -13.75 1.63 5.10
CA PRO A 292 -14.11 1.03 6.39
C PRO A 292 -14.03 -0.50 6.43
N SER A 293 -14.52 -1.17 5.38
CA SER A 293 -14.51 -2.64 5.20
C SER A 293 -13.11 -3.23 5.00
N VAL A 294 -12.12 -2.40 4.67
CA VAL A 294 -10.72 -2.82 4.52
C VAL A 294 -9.94 -2.47 5.79
N LEU A 295 -10.19 -1.29 6.37
CA LEU A 295 -9.59 -0.81 7.59
C LEU A 295 -9.78 -1.80 8.76
N GLU A 296 -11.00 -2.34 8.92
CA GLU A 296 -11.29 -3.34 9.97
C GLU A 296 -10.36 -4.56 9.92
N LYS A 297 -9.83 -4.90 8.74
CA LYS A 297 -8.96 -6.07 8.53
C LYS A 297 -7.55 -5.87 9.07
N TRP A 298 -7.12 -4.64 9.34
CA TRP A 298 -5.73 -4.35 9.72
C TRP A 298 -5.56 -3.36 10.87
N VAL A 299 -6.59 -2.59 11.23
CA VAL A 299 -6.53 -1.58 12.29
C VAL A 299 -6.13 -2.15 13.66
N HIS A 300 -6.44 -3.43 13.91
CA HIS A 300 -6.05 -4.14 15.14
C HIS A 300 -4.52 -4.23 15.32
N HIS A 301 -3.72 -3.98 14.28
CA HIS A 301 -2.26 -3.86 14.41
C HIS A 301 -1.82 -2.55 15.05
N LEU A 302 -2.66 -1.51 15.08
CA LEU A 302 -2.36 -0.21 15.68
C LEU A 302 -2.65 -0.17 17.19
N THR A 303 -3.47 -1.08 17.69
CA THR A 303 -3.81 -1.24 19.11
C THR A 303 -2.85 -2.16 19.87
#